data_AF-A0AAV9TJ31-F1
#
_entry.id   AF-A0AAV9TJ31-F1
#
_cell.length_a   1.000
_cell.length_b   1.000
_cell.length_c   1.000
_cell.angle_alpha   90.00
_cell.angle_beta   90.00
_cell.angle_gamma   90.00
#
_symmetry.space_group_name_H-M   'P 1'
#
loop_
_entity.id
_entity.type
_entity.pdbx_description
1 polymer ?
#
loop_
_entity_poly.entity_id
_entity_poly.type
_entity_poly.pdbx_seq_one_letter_code
_entity_poly.pdbx_strand_id
1 'polypeptide(L)'
;MSYEIYTGVWTDWSRGSVQGATITLTARDGGLLLAFIAIFVTFIATRTWRIVVFTAHQILASGGKHDGLYYQRQFILRNISTPMSAAWLFIQQSWYWRRFANRALVRTIPWALGGLVYVGLFAVAAIFSSNISTGASEFRLLKATNCGIFTPADRDAFQGKELFDNQVSSIYSRQCYSDPSSTACKSLPVPSIRWTNQS
;
A
#
# COMPACT_ATOMS: atom_id res chain seq x y z
N MET A 1 -20.36 10.03 25.33
CA MET A 1 -20.78 9.11 24.25
C MET A 1 -19.69 8.06 24.10
N SER A 2 -20.00 6.77 24.29
CA SER A 2 -19.05 5.70 24.02
C SER A 2 -19.04 5.41 22.51
N TYR A 3 -17.84 5.37 21.93
CA TYR A 3 -17.64 4.98 20.54
C TYR A 3 -16.49 3.98 20.46
N GLU A 4 -16.55 3.10 19.48
CA GLU A 4 -15.49 2.16 19.17
C GLU A 4 -15.01 2.39 17.75
N ILE A 5 -13.75 2.01 17.46
CA ILE A 5 -13.25 2.04 16.08
C ILE A 5 -13.86 0.86 15.34
N TYR A 6 -14.54 1.12 14.22
CA TYR A 6 -15.04 0.07 13.36
C TYR A 6 -13.88 -0.70 12.74
N THR A 7 -13.82 -2.00 12.99
CA THR A 7 -12.93 -2.94 12.29
C THR A 7 -13.73 -3.70 11.23
N GLY A 8 -13.18 -3.76 10.01
CA GLY A 8 -13.89 -4.29 8.85
C GLY A 8 -13.71 -3.42 7.61
N VAL A 9 -14.42 -3.79 6.55
CA VAL A 9 -14.40 -3.09 5.26
C VAL A 9 -15.41 -1.96 5.27
N TRP A 10 -15.00 -0.78 4.84
CA TRP A 10 -15.85 0.39 4.68
C TRP A 10 -15.33 1.29 3.56
N THR A 11 -16.11 2.29 3.17
CA THR A 11 -15.74 3.21 2.09
C THR A 11 -15.66 4.63 2.63
N ASP A 12 -14.49 5.25 2.49
CA ASP A 12 -14.34 6.69 2.65
C ASP A 12 -14.89 7.40 1.41
N TRP A 13 -16.15 7.82 1.52
CA TRP A 13 -16.86 8.48 0.43
C TRP A 13 -16.22 9.82 0.01
N SER A 14 -15.37 10.44 0.84
CA SER A 14 -14.62 11.64 0.45
C SER A 14 -13.63 11.37 -0.68
N ARG A 15 -13.17 10.12 -0.83
CA ARG A 15 -12.27 9.63 -1.89
C ARG A 15 -13.00 8.86 -3.00
N GLY A 16 -14.34 8.85 -2.96
CA GLY A 16 -15.18 8.09 -3.89
C GLY A 16 -15.16 6.57 -3.65
N SER A 17 -15.91 5.85 -4.47
CA SER A 17 -16.19 4.42 -4.26
C SER A 17 -14.96 3.51 -4.43
N VAL A 18 -14.01 3.91 -5.27
CA VAL A 18 -12.84 3.07 -5.62
C VAL A 18 -11.64 3.39 -4.73
N GLN A 19 -11.18 4.64 -4.70
CA GLN A 19 -10.02 5.03 -3.88
C GLN A 19 -10.35 5.12 -2.39
N GLY A 20 -11.64 5.21 -2.04
CA GLY A 20 -12.10 5.21 -0.65
C GLY A 20 -12.27 3.82 -0.03
N ALA A 21 -12.20 2.74 -0.81
CA ALA A 21 -12.34 1.38 -0.29
C ALA A 21 -11.23 1.06 0.73
N THR A 22 -11.61 0.96 1.99
CA THR A 22 -10.69 0.88 3.13
C THR A 22 -11.04 -0.31 4.01
N ILE A 23 -10.03 -0.99 4.55
CA ILE A 23 -10.20 -2.00 5.59
C ILE A 23 -9.48 -1.54 6.85
N THR A 24 -10.20 -1.52 7.96
CA THR A 24 -9.63 -1.20 9.28
C THR A 24 -9.41 -2.50 10.05
N LEU A 25 -8.18 -2.72 10.50
CA LEU A 25 -7.74 -3.91 11.22
C LEU A 25 -7.14 -3.52 12.58
N THR A 26 -7.04 -4.49 13.48
CA THR A 26 -6.23 -4.34 14.69
C THR A 26 -4.75 -4.17 14.32
N ALA A 27 -3.94 -3.60 15.22
CA ALA A 27 -2.50 -3.45 14.98
C ALA A 27 -1.81 -4.80 14.69
N ARG A 28 -2.25 -5.87 15.38
CA ARG A 28 -1.73 -7.23 15.19
C ARG A 28 -2.07 -7.77 13.80
N ASP A 29 -3.35 -7.72 13.41
CA ASP A 29 -3.81 -8.29 12.13
C ASP A 29 -3.31 -7.47 10.95
N GLY A 30 -3.21 -6.14 11.10
CA GLY A 30 -2.58 -5.26 10.13
C GLY A 30 -1.11 -5.61 9.90
N GLY A 31 -0.36 -5.88 10.97
CA GLY A 31 1.03 -6.37 10.86
C GLY A 31 1.13 -7.70 10.13
N LEU A 32 0.24 -8.66 10.42
CA LEU A 32 0.19 -9.96 9.73
C LEU A 32 -0.14 -9.80 8.23
N LEU A 33 -1.10 -8.93 7.89
CA LEU A 33 -1.44 -8.65 6.50
C LEU A 33 -0.27 -8.03 5.74
N LEU A 34 0.43 -7.06 6.33
CA LEU A 34 1.60 -6.43 5.72
C LEU A 34 2.74 -7.44 5.50
N ALA A 35 2.99 -8.31 6.48
CA ALA A 35 3.99 -9.38 6.34
C ALA A 35 3.61 -10.36 5.22
N PHE A 36 2.33 -10.75 5.13
CA PHE A 36 1.81 -11.57 4.05
C PHE A 36 2.03 -10.91 2.69
N ILE A 37 1.70 -9.63 2.53
CA ILE A 37 1.90 -8.89 1.27
C ILE A 37 3.38 -8.87 0.88
N ALA A 38 4.29 -8.62 1.82
CA ALA A 38 5.72 -8.60 1.53
C ALA A 38 6.24 -9.96 1.00
N ILE A 39 5.80 -11.06 1.62
CA ILE A 39 6.11 -12.43 1.18
C ILE A 39 5.48 -12.70 -0.19
N PHE A 40 4.23 -12.29 -0.38
CA PHE A 40 3.49 -12.48 -1.62
C PHE A 40 4.15 -11.75 -2.80
N VAL A 41 4.61 -10.51 -2.59
CA VAL A 41 5.38 -9.74 -3.59
C VAL A 41 6.66 -10.48 -3.96
N THR A 42 7.37 -11.06 -2.99
CA THR A 42 8.60 -11.86 -3.23
C THR A 42 8.30 -13.13 -4.03
N PHE A 43 7.19 -13.81 -3.73
CA PHE A 43 6.74 -14.97 -4.48
C PHE A 43 6.42 -14.60 -5.93
N ILE A 44 5.64 -13.53 -6.15
CA ILE A 44 5.33 -13.01 -7.49
C ILE A 44 6.63 -12.67 -8.21
N ALA A 45 7.57 -11.96 -7.59
CA ALA A 45 8.85 -11.58 -8.17
C ALA A 45 9.61 -12.81 -8.71
N THR A 46 9.60 -13.91 -7.97
CA THR A 46 10.27 -15.15 -8.38
C THR A 46 9.58 -15.81 -9.58
N ARG A 47 8.24 -15.85 -9.57
CA ARG A 47 7.46 -16.49 -10.64
C ARG A 47 7.49 -15.67 -11.93
N THR A 48 7.32 -14.36 -11.82
CA THR A 48 7.36 -13.43 -12.96
C THR A 48 8.73 -13.41 -13.62
N TRP A 49 9.83 -13.52 -12.85
CA TRP A 49 11.17 -13.66 -13.42
C TRP A 49 11.29 -14.89 -14.32
N ARG A 50 10.82 -16.05 -13.85
CA ARG A 50 10.84 -17.29 -14.65
C ARG A 50 10.07 -17.14 -15.95
N ILE A 51 8.90 -16.48 -15.92
CA ILE A 51 8.11 -16.21 -17.12
C ILE A 51 8.89 -15.30 -18.07
N VAL A 52 9.43 -14.19 -17.59
CA VAL A 52 10.18 -13.22 -18.41
C VAL A 52 11.36 -13.89 -19.11
N VAL A 53 12.16 -14.65 -18.37
CA VAL A 53 13.38 -15.27 -18.88
C VAL A 53 13.07 -16.45 -19.80
N PHE A 54 12.03 -17.22 -19.51
CA PHE A 54 11.55 -18.26 -20.42
C PHE A 54 11.01 -17.67 -21.73
N THR A 55 10.20 -16.61 -21.67
CA THR A 55 9.70 -15.91 -22.85
C THR A 55 10.85 -15.33 -23.67
N ALA A 56 11.84 -14.73 -23.01
CA ALA A 56 13.06 -14.26 -23.67
C ALA A 56 13.83 -15.40 -24.35
N HIS A 57 13.97 -16.55 -23.68
CA HIS A 57 14.57 -17.75 -24.26
C HIS A 57 13.84 -18.16 -25.55
N GLN A 58 12.50 -18.27 -25.50
CA GLN A 58 11.70 -18.67 -26.65
C GLN A 58 11.79 -17.71 -27.84
N ILE A 59 11.72 -16.39 -27.59
CA ILE A 59 11.81 -15.37 -28.65
C ILE A 59 13.19 -15.36 -29.30
N LEU A 60 14.25 -15.57 -28.52
CA LEU A 60 15.63 -15.51 -29.00
C LEU A 60 16.14 -16.84 -29.55
N ALA A 61 15.42 -17.94 -29.28
CA ALA A 61 15.79 -19.26 -29.76
C ALA A 61 15.52 -19.35 -31.28
N SER A 62 16.57 -19.12 -32.05
CA SER A 62 16.62 -19.36 -33.49
C SER A 62 17.27 -20.71 -33.80
N GLY A 63 16.81 -21.35 -34.87
CA GLY A 63 17.44 -22.54 -35.46
C GLY A 63 18.70 -22.18 -36.26
N GLY A 64 19.60 -23.14 -36.44
CA GLY A 64 20.82 -22.99 -37.23
C GLY A 64 22.12 -22.92 -36.41
N LYS A 65 23.25 -22.75 -37.11
CA LYS A 65 24.59 -22.69 -36.49
C LYS A 65 24.82 -21.32 -35.88
N HIS A 66 25.07 -21.30 -34.57
CA HIS A 66 25.38 -20.10 -33.80
C HIS A 66 26.73 -20.24 -33.08
N ASP A 67 27.25 -19.12 -32.57
CA ASP A 67 28.49 -19.10 -31.79
C ASP A 67 28.30 -19.62 -30.35
N GLY A 68 29.41 -19.93 -29.67
CA GLY A 68 29.37 -20.41 -28.28
C GLY A 68 28.72 -19.41 -27.31
N LEU A 69 28.90 -18.10 -27.55
CA LEU A 69 28.27 -17.05 -26.76
C LEU A 69 26.74 -17.12 -26.81
N TYR A 70 26.16 -17.38 -27.99
CA TYR A 70 24.73 -17.57 -28.14
C TYR A 70 24.21 -18.74 -27.31
N TYR A 71 24.84 -19.91 -27.39
CA TYR A 71 24.39 -21.10 -26.66
C TYR A 71 24.50 -20.94 -25.15
N GLN A 72 25.58 -20.32 -24.66
CA GLN A 72 25.72 -19.99 -23.23
C GLN A 72 24.64 -19.02 -22.77
N ARG A 73 24.30 -18.01 -23.58
CA ARG A 73 23.20 -17.09 -23.26
C ARG A 73 21.87 -17.83 -23.16
N GLN A 74 21.57 -18.71 -24.12
CA GLN A 74 20.36 -19.52 -24.08
C GLN A 74 20.32 -20.47 -22.88
N PHE A 75 21.46 -21.03 -22.49
CA PHE A 75 21.57 -21.85 -21.29
C PHE A 75 21.23 -21.05 -20.03
N ILE A 76 21.76 -19.83 -19.89
CA ILE A 76 21.46 -18.95 -18.75
C ILE A 76 19.96 -18.63 -18.73
N LEU A 77 19.39 -18.22 -19.87
CA LEU A 77 17.97 -17.88 -19.97
C LEU A 77 17.04 -19.07 -19.73
N ARG A 78 17.46 -20.31 -19.98
CA ARG A 78 16.60 -21.48 -19.77
C ARG A 78 16.68 -22.02 -18.34
N ASN A 79 17.85 -21.99 -17.72
CA ASN A 79 18.11 -22.77 -16.51
C ASN A 79 18.30 -21.92 -15.24
N ILE A 80 18.65 -20.63 -15.36
CA ILE A 80 18.96 -19.81 -14.19
C ILE A 80 17.70 -19.14 -13.68
N SER A 81 17.22 -19.63 -12.54
CA SER A 81 15.92 -19.22 -11.98
C SER A 81 15.98 -18.01 -11.04
N THR A 82 17.17 -17.51 -10.73
CA THR A 82 17.40 -16.36 -9.85
C THR A 82 17.94 -15.17 -10.64
N PRO A 83 17.33 -13.97 -10.55
CA PRO A 83 17.74 -12.82 -11.35
C PRO A 83 19.16 -12.33 -11.03
N MET A 84 19.52 -12.32 -9.74
CA MET A 84 20.87 -11.92 -9.31
C MET A 84 21.95 -12.85 -9.88
N SER A 85 21.72 -14.17 -9.82
CA SER A 85 22.69 -15.14 -10.36
C SER A 85 22.76 -15.08 -11.87
N ALA A 86 21.63 -14.88 -12.57
CA ALA A 86 21.62 -14.68 -14.01
C ALA A 86 22.41 -13.43 -14.41
N ALA A 87 22.20 -12.30 -13.72
CA ALA A 87 22.93 -11.07 -13.96
C ALA A 87 24.43 -11.26 -13.75
N TRP A 88 24.84 -11.92 -12.67
CA TRP A 88 26.24 -12.24 -12.41
C TRP A 88 26.86 -13.10 -13.52
N LEU A 89 26.15 -14.14 -13.98
CA LEU A 89 26.61 -14.98 -15.08
C LEU A 89 26.72 -14.19 -16.39
N PHE A 90 25.81 -13.26 -16.68
CA PHE A 90 25.91 -12.40 -17.86
C PHE A 90 27.10 -11.42 -17.78
N ILE A 91 27.43 -10.92 -16.58
CA ILE A 91 28.62 -10.09 -16.35
C ILE A 91 29.88 -10.92 -16.60
N GLN A 92 29.98 -12.12 -16.02
CA GLN A 92 31.09 -13.04 -16.27
C GLN A 92 31.21 -13.36 -17.76
N GLN A 93 30.09 -13.68 -18.41
CA GLN A 93 30.04 -13.96 -19.84
C GLN A 93 30.55 -12.76 -20.66
N SER A 94 30.17 -11.53 -20.30
CA SER A 94 30.68 -10.31 -20.95
C SER A 94 32.20 -10.18 -20.80
N TRP A 95 32.76 -10.50 -19.63
CA TRP A 95 34.18 -10.34 -19.35
C TRP A 95 35.02 -11.38 -20.08
N TYR A 96 34.63 -12.66 -20.02
CA TYR A 96 35.38 -13.74 -20.64
C TYR A 96 35.32 -13.67 -22.16
N TRP A 97 34.17 -13.32 -22.76
CA TRP A 97 34.02 -13.30 -24.21
C TRP A 97 34.44 -11.98 -24.88
N ARG A 98 34.84 -10.95 -24.12
CA ARG A 98 35.16 -9.61 -24.66
C ARG A 98 36.24 -9.60 -25.75
N ARG A 99 37.13 -10.60 -25.76
CA ARG A 99 38.22 -10.74 -26.75
C ARG A 99 37.97 -11.82 -27.80
N PHE A 100 36.96 -12.68 -27.61
CA PHE A 100 36.74 -13.87 -28.44
C PHE A 100 35.50 -13.77 -29.33
N ALA A 101 34.46 -13.06 -28.89
CA ALA A 101 33.23 -12.88 -29.67
C ALA A 101 33.05 -11.44 -30.12
N ASN A 102 32.57 -11.27 -31.35
CA ASN A 102 32.25 -9.96 -31.88
C ASN A 102 31.05 -9.35 -31.12
N ARG A 103 31.19 -8.09 -30.70
CA ARG A 103 30.18 -7.34 -29.93
C ARG A 103 29.69 -8.08 -28.67
N ALA A 104 30.56 -8.86 -28.01
CA ALA A 104 30.20 -9.64 -26.83
C ALA A 104 29.51 -8.80 -25.75
N LEU A 105 30.07 -7.62 -25.43
CA LEU A 105 29.54 -6.70 -24.43
C LEU A 105 28.11 -6.25 -24.75
N VAL A 106 27.86 -5.83 -25.99
CA VAL A 106 26.53 -5.37 -26.43
C VAL A 106 25.50 -6.51 -26.39
N ARG A 107 25.93 -7.76 -26.57
CA ARG A 107 25.06 -8.93 -26.57
C ARG A 107 24.70 -9.46 -25.18
N THR A 108 25.46 -9.13 -24.14
CA THR A 108 25.29 -9.67 -22.77
C THR A 108 25.00 -8.62 -21.70
N ILE A 109 25.57 -7.41 -21.79
CA ILE A 109 25.36 -6.35 -20.79
C ILE A 109 23.89 -5.96 -20.64
N PRO A 110 23.07 -5.81 -21.72
CA PRO A 110 21.65 -5.50 -21.55
C PRO A 110 20.90 -6.53 -20.70
N TRP A 111 21.28 -7.81 -20.76
CA TRP A 111 20.68 -8.86 -19.93
C TRP A 111 21.12 -8.77 -18.47
N ALA A 112 22.40 -8.45 -18.23
CA ALA A 112 22.90 -8.20 -16.88
C ALA A 112 22.19 -7.01 -16.24
N LEU A 113 22.09 -5.89 -16.96
CA LEU A 113 21.37 -4.70 -16.50
C LEU A 113 19.90 -4.98 -16.28
N GLY A 114 19.24 -5.69 -17.20
CA GLY A 114 17.84 -6.09 -17.05
C GLY A 114 17.59 -6.92 -15.79
N GLY A 115 18.48 -7.88 -15.48
CA GLY A 115 18.41 -8.66 -14.24
C GLY A 115 18.61 -7.81 -12.98
N LEU A 116 19.57 -6.88 -12.97
CA LEU A 116 19.81 -5.98 -11.83
C LEU A 116 18.66 -4.99 -11.62
N VAL A 117 18.15 -4.40 -12.70
CA VAL A 117 16.98 -3.51 -12.65
C VAL A 117 15.78 -4.27 -12.12
N TYR A 118 15.58 -5.52 -12.55
CA TYR A 118 14.50 -6.37 -12.05
C TYR A 118 14.61 -6.60 -10.53
N VAL A 119 15.81 -6.94 -10.04
CA VAL A 119 16.06 -7.08 -8.59
C VAL A 119 15.76 -5.78 -7.86
N GLY A 120 16.24 -4.65 -8.38
CA GLY A 120 16.01 -3.33 -7.79
C GLY A 120 14.53 -2.97 -7.71
N LEU A 121 13.78 -3.16 -8.80
CA LEU A 121 12.35 -2.85 -8.87
C LEU A 121 11.55 -3.66 -7.85
N PHE A 122 11.80 -4.97 -7.76
CA PHE A 122 11.08 -5.81 -6.81
C PHE A 122 11.54 -5.63 -5.36
N ALA A 123 12.80 -5.26 -5.13
CA ALA A 123 13.26 -4.85 -3.80
C ALA A 123 12.56 -3.57 -3.33
N VAL A 124 12.47 -2.57 -4.22
CA VAL A 124 11.69 -1.34 -3.96
C VAL A 124 10.23 -1.68 -3.70
N ALA A 125 9.60 -2.51 -4.54
CA ALA A 125 8.21 -2.91 -4.34
C ALA A 125 7.97 -3.60 -2.98
N ALA A 126 8.90 -4.45 -2.54
CA ALA A 126 8.82 -5.13 -1.24
C ALA A 126 8.99 -4.15 -0.06
N ILE A 127 9.89 -3.16 -0.16
CA ILE A 127 10.06 -2.14 0.89
C ILE A 127 8.81 -1.25 0.97
N PHE A 128 8.31 -0.81 -0.18
CA PHE A 128 7.16 0.07 -0.27
C PHE A 128 5.82 -0.62 0.01
N SER A 129 5.76 -1.96 0.13
CA SER A 129 4.52 -2.66 0.48
C SER A 129 3.97 -2.24 1.85
N SER A 130 4.85 -1.80 2.77
CA SER A 130 4.46 -1.25 4.07
C SER A 130 3.66 0.07 3.96
N ASN A 131 3.90 0.86 2.91
CA ASN A 131 3.19 2.12 2.64
C ASN A 131 1.74 1.91 2.19
N ILE A 132 1.31 0.68 1.90
CA ILE A 132 -0.12 0.41 1.60
C ILE A 132 -1.01 0.82 2.78
N SER A 133 -0.46 0.84 4.00
CA SER A 133 -1.18 1.26 5.21
C SER A 133 -1.24 2.78 5.45
N THR A 134 -0.33 3.57 4.89
CA THR A 134 -0.20 5.01 5.24
C THR A 134 -1.35 5.85 4.70
N GLY A 135 -1.82 5.57 3.47
CA GLY A 135 -2.97 6.25 2.87
C GLY A 135 -4.29 6.01 3.60
N ALA A 136 -4.44 4.87 4.28
CA ALA A 136 -5.64 4.51 5.05
C ALA A 136 -5.61 5.06 6.49
N SER A 137 -4.52 5.74 6.90
CA SER A 137 -4.24 6.02 8.31
C SER A 137 -4.86 7.30 8.87
N GLU A 138 -5.31 8.24 8.02
CA GLU A 138 -5.76 9.57 8.47
C GLU A 138 -7.14 9.54 9.15
N PHE A 139 -8.08 8.75 8.64
CA PHE A 139 -9.44 8.65 9.18
C PHE A 139 -9.77 7.21 9.59
N ARG A 140 -10.57 7.07 10.64
CA ARG A 140 -11.15 5.79 11.06
C ARG A 140 -12.64 5.95 11.20
N LEU A 141 -13.38 4.96 10.70
CA LEU A 141 -14.82 4.92 10.89
C LEU A 141 -15.11 4.64 12.37
N LEU A 142 -15.87 5.53 12.99
CA LEU A 142 -16.35 5.34 14.36
C LEU A 142 -17.67 4.57 14.32
N LYS A 143 -17.77 3.52 15.12
CA LYS A 143 -18.99 2.78 15.40
C LYS A 143 -19.52 3.23 16.75
N ALA A 144 -20.70 3.85 16.75
CA ALA A 144 -21.38 4.16 18.01
C ALA A 144 -21.83 2.85 18.67
N THR A 145 -21.46 2.64 19.94
CA THR A 145 -21.91 1.46 20.72
C THR A 145 -23.35 1.61 21.19
N ASN A 146 -23.80 2.84 21.40
CA ASN A 146 -25.13 3.18 21.91
C ASN A 146 -25.77 4.28 21.04
N CYS A 147 -25.97 4.00 19.75
CA CYS A 147 -26.80 4.85 18.90
C CYS A 147 -28.26 4.39 18.94
N GLY A 148 -29.18 5.32 19.11
CA GLY A 148 -30.60 5.02 19.19
C GLY A 148 -31.39 6.24 19.60
N ILE A 149 -32.71 6.13 19.49
CA ILE A 149 -33.61 7.13 20.05
C ILE A 149 -33.60 6.90 21.55
N PHE A 150 -33.22 7.93 22.32
CA PHE A 150 -33.34 7.90 23.76
C PHE A 150 -34.83 7.84 24.12
N THR A 151 -35.30 6.67 24.53
CA THR A 151 -36.65 6.49 25.08
C THR A 151 -36.55 6.48 26.61
N PRO A 152 -36.90 7.58 27.28
CA PRO A 152 -36.83 7.66 28.73
C PRO A 152 -37.82 6.68 29.36
N ALA A 153 -37.33 5.86 30.29
CA ALA A 153 -38.15 4.92 31.04
C ALA A 153 -39.01 5.61 32.12
N ASP A 154 -38.60 6.80 32.58
CA ASP A 154 -39.29 7.60 33.60
C ASP A 154 -38.98 9.10 33.43
N ARG A 155 -39.72 9.99 34.11
CA ARG A 155 -39.51 11.46 34.07
C ARG A 155 -38.10 11.87 34.51
N ASP A 156 -37.51 11.15 35.45
CA ASP A 156 -36.16 11.42 35.96
C ASP A 156 -35.06 11.13 34.90
N ALA A 157 -35.34 10.25 33.93
CA ALA A 157 -34.42 9.95 32.85
C ALA A 157 -34.24 11.16 31.90
N PHE A 158 -35.26 12.02 31.76
CA PHE A 158 -35.12 13.29 31.03
C PHE A 158 -34.21 14.27 31.75
N GLN A 159 -34.33 14.40 33.08
CA GLN A 159 -33.47 15.28 33.87
C GLN A 159 -32.00 14.84 33.78
N GLY A 160 -31.73 13.53 33.87
CA GLY A 160 -30.39 12.98 33.71
C GLY A 160 -29.79 13.24 32.32
N LYS A 161 -30.62 13.12 31.27
CA LYS A 161 -30.23 13.44 29.88
C LYS A 161 -29.90 14.92 29.73
N GLU A 162 -30.76 15.82 30.20
CA GLU A 162 -30.54 17.27 30.11
C GLU A 162 -29.27 17.70 30.85
N LEU A 163 -29.02 17.17 32.05
CA LEU A 163 -27.79 17.44 32.79
C LEU A 163 -26.55 16.98 32.02
N PHE A 164 -26.59 15.78 31.43
CA PHE A 164 -25.49 15.25 30.64
C PHE A 164 -25.25 16.08 29.37
N ASP A 165 -26.31 16.42 28.63
CA ASP A 165 -26.23 17.22 27.40
C ASP A 165 -25.71 18.65 27.70
N ASN A 166 -26.13 19.25 28.82
CA ASN A 166 -25.61 20.54 29.29
C ASN A 166 -24.13 20.46 29.67
N GLN A 167 -23.72 19.40 30.37
CA GLN A 167 -22.32 19.22 30.75
C GLN A 167 -21.41 19.04 29.54
N VAL A 168 -21.82 18.22 28.57
CA VAL A 168 -21.09 18.04 27.30
C VAL A 168 -21.02 19.35 26.52
N SER A 169 -22.14 20.09 26.43
CA SER A 169 -22.20 21.39 25.74
C SER A 169 -21.30 22.44 26.40
N SER A 170 -21.23 22.47 27.74
CA SER A 170 -20.35 23.39 28.47
C SER A 170 -18.87 23.06 28.30
N ILE A 171 -18.51 21.79 28.23
CA ILE A 171 -17.11 21.39 27.99
C ILE A 171 -16.72 21.80 26.56
N TYR A 172 -17.60 21.51 25.60
CA TYR A 172 -17.38 21.87 24.20
C TYR A 172 -17.23 23.39 24.01
N SER A 173 -18.15 24.21 24.55
CA SER A 173 -18.08 25.66 24.38
C SER A 173 -16.79 26.27 24.95
N ARG A 174 -16.35 25.81 26.13
CA ARG A 174 -15.11 26.27 26.75
C ARG A 174 -13.87 25.88 25.95
N GLN A 175 -13.84 24.66 25.42
CA GLN A 175 -12.68 24.12 24.70
C GLN A 175 -12.61 24.61 23.24
N CYS A 176 -13.75 24.96 22.62
CA CYS A 176 -13.83 25.14 21.17
C CYS A 176 -14.18 26.56 20.70
N TYR A 177 -14.77 27.40 21.55
CA TYR A 177 -15.00 28.81 21.20
C TYR A 177 -13.80 29.72 21.51
N SER A 178 -12.87 29.26 22.35
CA SER A 178 -11.64 29.98 22.69
C SER A 178 -10.47 29.63 21.77
N ASP A 179 -10.32 28.35 21.40
CA ASP A 179 -9.27 27.86 20.50
C ASP A 179 -9.84 26.87 19.47
N PRO A 180 -10.00 27.28 18.19
CA PRO A 180 -10.62 26.46 17.15
C PRO A 180 -9.73 25.33 16.62
N SER A 181 -8.49 25.19 17.11
CA SER A 181 -7.51 24.24 16.57
C SER A 181 -7.66 22.80 17.09
N SER A 182 -8.41 22.59 18.18
CA SER A 182 -8.59 21.26 18.78
C SER A 182 -9.44 20.34 17.90
N THR A 183 -8.96 19.12 17.66
CA THR A 183 -9.66 18.10 16.86
C THR A 183 -10.99 17.66 17.48
N ALA A 184 -11.16 17.81 18.80
CA ALA A 184 -12.42 17.55 19.49
C ALA A 184 -13.54 18.52 19.04
N CYS A 185 -13.16 19.71 18.57
CA CYS A 185 -14.06 20.79 18.14
C CYS A 185 -14.67 20.59 16.75
N LYS A 186 -14.31 19.50 16.06
CA LYS A 186 -14.91 19.11 14.78
C LYS A 186 -16.02 18.06 14.93
N SER A 187 -16.28 17.61 16.16
CA SER A 187 -17.26 16.55 16.44
C SER A 187 -18.70 17.03 16.44
N LEU A 188 -18.94 18.31 16.74
CA LEU A 188 -20.25 18.94 16.68
C LEU A 188 -20.26 20.00 15.56
N PRO A 189 -21.36 20.11 14.79
CA PRO A 189 -21.47 21.14 13.76
C PRO A 189 -21.42 22.52 14.41
N VAL A 190 -20.55 23.41 13.90
CA VAL A 190 -20.52 24.81 14.31
C VAL A 190 -21.69 25.53 13.63
N PRO A 191 -22.66 26.09 14.36
CA PRO A 191 -23.69 26.92 13.74
C PRO A 191 -23.02 28.21 13.22
N SER A 192 -22.91 28.34 11.90
CA SER A 192 -22.52 29.62 11.28
C SER A 192 -23.78 30.35 10.83
N ILE A 193 -24.16 31.37 11.58
CA ILE A 193 -25.20 32.30 11.14
C ILE A 193 -24.47 33.38 10.35
N ARG A 194 -24.69 33.45 9.03
CA ARG A 194 -24.20 34.59 8.24
C ARG A 194 -25.02 35.80 8.64
N TRP A 195 -24.47 36.66 9.49
CA TRP A 195 -25.08 37.98 9.69
C TRP A 195 -24.72 38.85 8.49
N THR A 196 -25.73 39.42 7.84
CA THR A 196 -25.57 40.56 6.92
C THR A 196 -25.91 41.81 7.72
N ASN A 197 -24.94 42.70 7.94
CA ASN A 197 -25.25 44.03 8.43
C ASN A 197 -25.87 44.80 7.26
N GLN A 198 -27.19 44.79 7.19
CA GLN A 198 -27.92 45.84 6.53
C GLN A 198 -28.54 46.71 7.63
N SER A 199 -27.89 47.84 7.86
CA SER A 199 -28.44 49.03 8.51
C SER A 199 -28.43 50.14 7.48
#